data_AF-A0A1F6AV95-F1
#
_entry.id   AF-A0A1F6AV95-F1
#
_cell.length_a   1.000
_cell.length_b   1.000
_cell.length_c   1.000
_cell.angle_alpha   90.00
_cell.angle_beta   90.00
_cell.angle_gamma   90.00
#
_symmetry.space_group_name_H-M   'P 1'
#
loop_
_entity.id
_entity.type
_entity.pdbx_description
1 polymer ?
#
loop_
_entity_poly.entity_id
_entity_poly.type
_entity_poly.pdbx_seq_one_letter_code
_entity_poly.pdbx_strand_id
1 'polypeptide(L)'
;MRIGIDISQIVHEGTGVGNYVREMVRALLTIDQTNEYVLFGASLKKQHVLKQYFNTVKYLSTHVRLMILPIPISLLEILWNHLHIVPIETFTGAIDVFWSSDWTQPPLKNARGITTIHDFTVLRYPESFEGTNIVNVQKRRFAWAKKECKHFLCDSQATANDAKELLGIDKSTIVYPGINL
;
A
#
# COMPACT_ATOMS: atom_id res chain seq x y z
N MET A 1 7.88 -15.93 7.81
CA MET A 1 6.81 -15.74 6.81
C MET A 1 7.38 -15.00 5.63
N ARG A 2 6.71 -15.05 4.47
CA ARG A 2 7.00 -14.17 3.33
C ARG A 2 5.96 -13.07 3.21
N ILE A 3 6.42 -11.82 3.24
CA ILE A 3 5.59 -10.62 3.30
C ILE A 3 5.79 -9.80 2.03
N GLY A 4 4.73 -9.58 1.28
CA GLY A 4 4.72 -8.64 0.15
C GLY A 4 4.31 -7.24 0.62
N ILE A 5 4.99 -6.20 0.12
CA ILE A 5 4.68 -4.81 0.46
C ILE A 5 4.58 -3.99 -0.82
N ASP A 6 3.48 -3.27 -0.99
CA ASP A 6 3.33 -2.30 -2.07
C ASP A 6 4.10 -1.00 -1.75
N ILE A 7 5.20 -0.79 -2.47
CA ILE A 7 6.05 0.39 -2.42
C ILE A 7 5.84 1.32 -3.62
N SER A 8 4.78 1.13 -4.41
CA SER A 8 4.54 1.93 -5.63
C SER A 8 4.51 3.44 -5.34
N GLN A 9 4.04 3.83 -4.16
CA GLN A 9 3.78 5.23 -3.80
C GLN A 9 5.06 6.03 -3.57
N ILE A 10 6.19 5.33 -3.39
CA ILE A 10 7.52 5.92 -3.26
C ILE A 10 7.89 6.78 -4.48
N VAL A 11 7.31 6.51 -5.66
CA VAL A 11 7.56 7.32 -6.87
C VAL A 11 7.01 8.75 -6.78
N HIS A 12 6.12 9.02 -5.82
CA HIS A 12 5.57 10.34 -5.52
C HIS A 12 6.38 11.00 -4.41
N GLU A 13 7.59 11.43 -4.76
CA GLU A 13 8.54 12.05 -3.82
C GLU A 13 7.95 13.34 -3.23
N GLY A 14 8.20 13.57 -1.94
CA GLY A 14 7.66 14.73 -1.21
C GLY A 14 6.21 14.56 -0.74
N THR A 15 5.54 13.44 -1.02
CA THR A 15 4.20 13.18 -0.49
C THR A 15 4.24 12.48 0.88
N GLY A 16 3.24 12.76 1.73
CA GLY A 16 3.10 12.10 3.03
C GLY A 16 2.99 10.58 2.91
N VAL A 17 2.15 10.09 1.99
CA VAL A 17 1.96 8.66 1.70
C VAL A 17 3.27 7.99 1.28
N GLY A 18 4.01 8.59 0.36
CA GLY A 18 5.29 8.06 -0.11
C GLY A 18 6.33 8.01 1.01
N ASN A 19 6.42 9.07 1.83
CA ASN A 19 7.33 9.13 2.97
C ASN A 19 6.97 8.11 4.06
N TYR A 20 5.67 7.94 4.35
CA TYR A 20 5.19 6.94 5.29
C TYR A 20 5.67 5.53 4.91
N VAL A 21 5.44 5.14 3.65
CA VAL A 21 5.86 3.81 3.17
C VAL A 21 7.39 3.67 3.17
N ARG A 22 8.13 4.70 2.76
CA ARG A 22 9.61 4.69 2.78
C ARG A 22 10.15 4.40 4.17
N GLU A 23 9.69 5.13 5.18
CA GLU A 23 10.21 5.03 6.54
C GLU A 23 9.69 3.78 7.26
N MET A 24 8.43 3.39 7.04
CA MET A 24 7.89 2.16 7.65
C MET A 24 8.59 0.91 7.12
N VAL A 25 8.86 0.81 5.81
CA VAL A 25 9.64 -0.30 5.25
C VAL A 25 11.08 -0.28 5.76
N ARG A 26 11.73 0.89 5.86
CA ARG A 26 13.09 1.00 6.44
C ARG A 26 13.14 0.52 7.88
N ALA A 27 12.21 0.98 8.72
CA ALA A 27 12.11 0.60 10.12
C ALA A 27 11.85 -0.90 10.27
N LEU A 28 10.91 -1.43 9.50
CA LEU A 28 10.55 -2.86 9.53
C LEU A 28 11.74 -3.75 9.15
N LEU A 29 12.44 -3.43 8.06
CA LEU A 29 13.62 -4.19 7.63
C LEU A 29 14.81 -4.05 8.59
N THR A 30 14.88 -2.96 9.36
CA THR A 30 15.91 -2.80 10.40
C THR A 30 15.66 -3.73 11.58
N ILE A 31 14.41 -3.82 12.05
CA ILE A 31 14.08 -4.55 13.29
C ILE A 31 13.80 -6.04 13.05
N ASP A 32 13.29 -6.41 11.88
CA ASP A 32 12.90 -7.79 11.59
C ASP A 32 13.89 -8.49 10.67
N GLN A 33 14.57 -9.49 11.25
CA GLN A 33 15.56 -10.32 10.56
C GLN A 33 15.06 -11.76 10.30
N THR A 34 13.79 -12.04 10.60
CA THR A 34 13.24 -13.40 10.57
C THR A 34 12.32 -13.67 9.38
N ASN A 35 11.65 -12.64 8.86
CA ASN A 35 10.76 -12.78 7.70
C ASN A 35 11.46 -12.47 6.39
N GLU A 36 10.91 -13.02 5.31
CA GLU A 36 11.29 -12.70 3.94
C GLU A 36 10.39 -11.58 3.41
N TYR A 37 10.97 -10.63 2.68
CA TYR A 37 10.27 -9.45 2.17
C TYR A 37 10.32 -9.37 0.65
N VAL A 38 9.18 -9.13 0.03
CA VAL A 38 9.05 -8.83 -1.41
C VAL A 38 8.50 -7.42 -1.55
N LEU A 39 9.37 -6.48 -1.86
CA LEU A 39 8.95 -5.11 -2.15
C LEU A 39 8.43 -5.06 -3.59
N PHE A 40 7.11 -4.96 -3.72
CA PHE A 40 6.41 -4.81 -5.00
C PHE A 40 6.31 -3.32 -5.33
N GLY A 41 6.71 -2.90 -6.52
CA GLY A 41 6.46 -1.53 -6.97
C GLY A 41 6.05 -1.47 -8.43
N ALA A 42 4.98 -0.75 -8.73
CA ALA A 42 4.49 -0.56 -10.09
C ALA A 42 4.69 0.89 -10.53
N SER A 43 5.35 1.05 -11.68
CA SER A 43 5.48 2.35 -12.33
C SER A 43 6.04 2.20 -13.73
N LEU A 44 5.41 2.82 -14.72
CA LEU A 44 5.93 2.85 -16.09
C LEU A 44 7.19 3.73 -16.20
N LYS A 45 7.15 4.97 -15.69
CA LYS A 45 8.17 6.01 -15.95
C LYS A 45 9.24 6.17 -14.86
N LYS A 46 8.89 5.95 -13.59
CA LYS A 46 9.72 6.24 -12.41
C LYS A 46 10.32 5.00 -11.75
N GLN A 47 10.61 3.94 -12.54
CA GLN A 47 11.21 2.70 -12.02
C GLN A 47 12.57 2.94 -11.35
N HIS A 48 13.32 3.93 -11.81
CA HIS A 48 14.61 4.30 -11.23
C HIS A 48 14.48 4.73 -9.76
N VAL A 49 13.40 5.42 -9.38
CA VAL A 49 13.13 5.84 -8.00
C VAL A 49 12.95 4.62 -7.09
N LEU A 50 12.20 3.62 -7.54
CA LEU A 50 12.00 2.36 -6.80
C LEU A 50 13.32 1.60 -6.63
N LYS A 51 14.14 1.53 -7.70
CA LYS A 51 15.47 0.89 -7.65
C LYS A 51 16.42 1.64 -6.71
N GLN A 52 16.43 2.97 -6.76
CA GLN A 52 17.22 3.81 -5.87
C GLN A 52 16.83 3.59 -4.42
N TYR A 53 15.53 3.64 -4.12
CA TYR A 53 15.02 3.35 -2.78
C TYR A 53 15.44 1.96 -2.30
N PHE A 54 15.24 0.92 -3.11
CA PHE A 54 15.65 -0.44 -2.78
C PHE A 54 17.15 -0.54 -2.47
N ASN A 55 18.00 0.15 -3.22
CA ASN A 55 19.45 0.18 -2.94
C ASN A 55 19.79 0.77 -1.57
N THR A 56 18.92 1.61 -0.98
CA THR A 56 19.12 2.17 0.37
C THR A 56 18.66 1.24 1.51
N VAL A 57 17.83 0.23 1.20
CA VAL A 57 17.23 -0.65 2.24
C VAL A 57 17.61 -2.12 2.09
N LYS A 58 18.14 -2.55 0.93
CA LYS A 58 18.44 -3.96 0.64
C LYS A 58 19.48 -4.60 1.57
N TYR A 59 20.27 -3.78 2.26
CA TYR A 59 21.29 -4.24 3.22
C TYR A 59 20.78 -4.29 4.66
N LEU A 60 19.57 -3.79 4.93
CA LEU A 60 18.98 -3.78 6.26
C LEU A 60 18.47 -5.17 6.68
N SER A 61 18.17 -6.03 5.71
CA SER A 61 17.75 -7.41 5.93
C SER A 61 18.38 -8.32 4.88
N THR A 62 18.73 -9.54 5.26
CA THR A 62 19.30 -10.56 4.34
C THR A 62 18.26 -11.20 3.43
N HIS A 63 16.97 -11.02 3.70
CA HIS A 63 15.87 -11.72 3.02
C HIS A 63 14.91 -10.78 2.30
N VAL A 64 15.41 -9.68 1.72
CA VAL A 64 14.60 -8.71 0.98
C VAL A 64 14.90 -8.74 -0.52
N ARG A 65 13.86 -8.77 -1.35
CA ARG A 65 13.98 -8.63 -2.80
C ARG A 65 13.01 -7.62 -3.36
N LEU A 66 13.34 -7.11 -4.54
CA LEU A 66 12.54 -6.15 -5.28
C LEU A 66 11.83 -6.83 -6.46
N MET A 67 10.56 -6.49 -6.65
CA MET A 67 9.80 -6.81 -7.85
C MET A 67 9.23 -5.51 -8.42
N ILE A 68 9.64 -5.13 -9.63
CA ILE A 68 9.09 -3.95 -10.31
C ILE A 68 8.20 -4.39 -11.47
N LEU A 69 6.97 -3.88 -11.50
CA LEU A 69 6.07 -4.01 -12.64
C LEU A 69 6.11 -2.73 -13.49
N PRO A 70 6.60 -2.77 -14.74
CA PRO A 70 6.75 -1.59 -15.60
C PRO A 70 5.43 -1.17 -16.25
N ILE A 71 4.37 -1.01 -15.46
CA ILE A 71 3.00 -0.73 -15.91
C ILE A 71 2.51 0.57 -15.24
N PRO A 72 1.73 1.41 -15.94
CA PRO A 72 1.13 2.59 -15.31
C PRO A 72 0.12 2.18 -14.24
N ILE A 73 0.12 2.88 -13.11
CA ILE A 73 -0.80 2.64 -11.99
C ILE A 73 -2.28 2.72 -12.42
N SER A 74 -2.62 3.54 -13.41
CA SER A 74 -3.98 3.60 -13.97
C SER A 74 -4.43 2.28 -14.61
N LEU A 75 -3.52 1.52 -15.24
CA LEU A 75 -3.88 0.21 -15.78
C LEU A 75 -4.05 -0.82 -14.66
N LEU A 76 -3.21 -0.76 -13.62
CA LEU A 76 -3.38 -1.62 -12.44
C LEU A 76 -4.69 -1.32 -11.71
N GLU A 77 -5.09 -0.06 -11.61
CA GLU A 77 -6.37 0.33 -11.06
C GLU A 77 -7.54 -0.34 -11.81
N ILE A 78 -7.48 -0.42 -13.14
CA ILE A 78 -8.47 -1.17 -13.94
C ILE A 78 -8.40 -2.68 -13.62
N LEU A 79 -7.21 -3.28 -13.63
CA LEU A 79 -7.07 -4.72 -13.41
C LEU A 79 -7.43 -5.17 -11.99
N TRP A 80 -7.21 -4.31 -10.99
CA TRP A 80 -7.31 -4.65 -9.58
C TRP A 80 -8.54 -4.07 -8.88
N ASN A 81 -8.85 -2.79 -9.10
CA ASN A 81 -10.00 -2.16 -8.44
C ASN A 81 -11.29 -2.32 -9.24
N HIS A 82 -11.23 -2.39 -10.58
CA HIS A 82 -12.42 -2.59 -11.41
C HIS A 82 -12.69 -4.07 -11.70
N LEU A 83 -11.77 -4.73 -12.41
CA LEU A 83 -11.97 -6.10 -12.87
C LEU A 83 -11.68 -7.11 -11.76
N HIS A 84 -10.69 -6.81 -10.92
CA HIS A 84 -10.29 -7.63 -9.78
C HIS A 84 -9.89 -9.07 -10.17
N ILE A 85 -9.04 -9.19 -11.21
CA ILE A 85 -8.75 -10.50 -11.88
C ILE A 85 -7.30 -10.99 -11.78
N VAL A 86 -6.32 -10.14 -11.46
CA VAL A 86 -4.90 -10.56 -11.40
C VAL A 86 -4.39 -10.50 -9.96
N PRO A 87 -4.29 -11.64 -9.25
CA PRO A 87 -3.80 -11.65 -7.88
C PRO A 87 -2.35 -11.17 -7.79
N ILE A 88 -2.00 -10.51 -6.68
CA ILE A 88 -0.65 -9.99 -6.46
C ILE A 88 0.42 -11.09 -6.50
N GLU A 89 0.07 -12.31 -6.08
CA GLU A 89 0.94 -13.47 -6.08
C GLU A 89 1.41 -13.90 -7.48
N THR A 90 0.74 -13.43 -8.55
CA THR A 90 1.20 -13.59 -9.93
C THR A 90 2.56 -12.92 -10.14
N PHE A 91 2.84 -11.84 -9.43
CA PHE A 91 4.07 -11.06 -9.55
C PHE A 91 5.02 -11.31 -8.38
N THR A 92 4.49 -11.38 -7.17
CA THR A 92 5.30 -11.57 -5.96
C THR A 92 5.66 -13.03 -5.72
N GLY A 93 5.07 -13.99 -6.45
CA GLY A 93 5.06 -15.39 -6.04
C GLY A 93 4.21 -15.59 -4.78
N ALA A 94 4.22 -16.82 -4.25
CA ALA A 94 3.51 -17.14 -3.01
C ALA A 94 4.05 -16.31 -1.84
N ILE A 95 3.15 -15.58 -1.16
CA ILE A 95 3.39 -14.77 0.04
C ILE A 95 2.29 -15.08 1.08
N ASP A 96 2.60 -14.93 2.35
CA ASP A 96 1.67 -15.19 3.47
C ASP A 96 0.83 -13.95 3.81
N VAL A 97 1.42 -12.76 3.67
CA VAL A 97 0.81 -11.47 3.98
C VAL A 97 1.12 -10.49 2.86
N PHE A 98 0.14 -9.69 2.48
CA PHE A 98 0.33 -8.55 1.57
C PHE A 98 -0.11 -7.25 2.24
N TRP A 99 0.80 -6.29 2.31
CA TRP A 99 0.51 -4.94 2.79
C TRP A 99 0.37 -3.98 1.59
N SER A 100 -0.85 -3.50 1.36
CA SER A 100 -1.15 -2.44 0.40
C SER A 100 -1.20 -1.07 1.10
N SER A 101 -0.80 0.00 0.40
CA SER A 101 -0.77 1.35 1.01
C SER A 101 -1.80 2.30 0.41
N ASP A 102 -1.86 2.46 -0.92
CA ASP A 102 -2.74 3.44 -1.54
C ASP A 102 -3.06 3.13 -3.01
N TRP A 103 -4.07 3.83 -3.54
CA TRP A 103 -4.59 3.82 -4.93
C TRP A 103 -5.17 2.51 -5.44
N THR A 104 -4.56 1.36 -5.14
CA THR A 104 -5.03 0.05 -5.61
C THR A 104 -5.15 -0.99 -4.50
N GLN A 105 -6.01 -1.98 -4.72
CA GLN A 105 -6.13 -3.19 -3.90
C GLN A 105 -6.16 -4.40 -4.84
N PRO A 106 -5.03 -5.10 -5.04
CA PRO A 106 -5.01 -6.31 -5.85
C PRO A 106 -5.83 -7.42 -5.18
N PRO A 107 -6.43 -8.32 -5.97
CA PRO A 107 -6.96 -9.57 -5.45
C PRO A 107 -5.87 -10.34 -4.69
N LEU A 108 -6.26 -11.02 -3.63
CA LEU A 108 -5.37 -11.89 -2.86
C LEU A 108 -5.79 -13.33 -3.07
N LYS A 109 -4.88 -14.18 -3.53
CA LYS A 109 -5.19 -15.60 -3.74
C LYS A 109 -5.18 -16.36 -2.41
N ASN A 110 -4.07 -16.28 -1.69
CA ASN A 110 -3.86 -16.98 -0.42
C ASN A 110 -3.34 -16.04 0.68
N ALA A 111 -2.75 -14.92 0.30
CA ALA A 111 -2.17 -13.97 1.26
C ALA A 111 -3.25 -13.35 2.15
N ARG A 112 -2.91 -13.11 3.42
CA ARG A 112 -3.72 -12.25 4.29
C ARG A 112 -3.46 -10.78 3.96
N GLY A 113 -4.51 -10.03 3.64
CA GLY A 113 -4.39 -8.61 3.32
C GLY A 113 -4.27 -7.74 4.57
N ILE A 114 -3.36 -6.77 4.52
CA ILE A 114 -3.28 -5.63 5.44
C ILE A 114 -3.28 -4.38 4.56
N THR A 115 -3.98 -3.32 4.97
CA THR A 115 -3.91 -2.05 4.23
C THR A 115 -3.76 -0.87 5.17
N THR A 116 -3.02 0.15 4.72
CA THR A 116 -2.99 1.45 5.39
C THR A 116 -4.05 2.37 4.80
N ILE A 117 -4.74 3.09 5.67
CA ILE A 117 -5.61 4.21 5.32
C ILE A 117 -4.93 5.48 5.84
N HIS A 118 -4.68 6.42 4.92
CA HIS A 118 -3.98 7.68 5.23
C HIS A 118 -4.99 8.78 5.62
N ASP A 119 -6.06 8.93 4.85
CA ASP A 119 -7.14 9.84 5.21
C ASP A 119 -8.47 9.45 4.58
N PHE A 120 -9.51 10.17 4.99
CA PHE A 120 -10.87 10.09 4.45
C PHE A 120 -11.31 11.38 3.77
N THR A 121 -10.39 12.28 3.43
CA THR A 121 -10.70 13.58 2.82
C THR A 121 -11.52 13.39 1.54
N VAL A 122 -11.16 12.40 0.73
CA VAL A 122 -11.86 12.04 -0.52
C VAL A 122 -13.29 11.53 -0.31
N LEU A 123 -13.61 11.01 0.88
CA LEU A 123 -14.95 10.51 1.22
C LEU A 123 -15.77 11.54 2.01
N ARG A 124 -15.12 12.37 2.84
CA ARG A 124 -15.77 13.46 3.60
C ARG A 124 -16.09 14.68 2.74
N TYR A 125 -15.19 15.04 1.82
CA TYR A 125 -15.29 16.25 1.00
C TYR A 125 -15.13 15.92 -0.50
N PRO A 126 -15.98 15.06 -1.08
CA PRO A 126 -15.85 14.64 -2.48
C PRO A 126 -15.90 15.81 -3.47
N GLU A 127 -16.61 16.89 -3.14
CA GLU A 127 -16.70 18.13 -3.92
C GLU A 127 -15.34 18.82 -4.12
N SER A 128 -14.41 18.63 -3.17
CA SER A 128 -13.05 19.18 -3.27
C SER A 128 -12.19 18.49 -4.35
N PHE A 129 -12.67 17.37 -4.89
CA PHE A 129 -11.97 16.55 -5.89
C PHE A 129 -12.72 16.45 -7.22
N GLU A 130 -13.66 17.37 -7.47
CA GLU A 130 -14.37 17.48 -8.74
C GLU A 130 -13.40 17.56 -9.94
N GLY A 131 -13.77 16.91 -11.04
CA GLY A 131 -12.91 16.81 -12.22
C GLY A 131 -11.81 15.74 -12.15
N THR A 132 -11.70 15.01 -11.02
CA THR A 132 -10.78 13.87 -10.87
C THR A 132 -11.53 12.57 -10.65
N ASN A 133 -10.88 11.42 -10.90
CA ASN A 133 -11.47 10.10 -10.64
C ASN A 133 -11.15 9.56 -9.23
N ILE A 134 -10.46 10.32 -8.37
CA ILE A 134 -9.89 9.81 -7.11
C ILE A 134 -10.97 9.27 -6.16
N VAL A 135 -12.12 9.96 -6.09
CA VAL A 135 -13.25 9.55 -5.23
C VAL A 135 -13.73 8.15 -5.62
N ASN A 136 -13.90 7.90 -6.92
CA ASN A 136 -14.38 6.59 -7.39
C ASN A 136 -13.29 5.50 -7.24
N VAL A 137 -12.03 5.85 -7.49
CA VAL A 137 -10.90 4.93 -7.29
C VAL A 137 -10.82 4.48 -5.84
N GLN A 138 -10.85 5.42 -4.89
CA GLN A 138 -10.76 5.12 -3.47
C GLN A 138 -12.00 4.36 -2.98
N LYS A 139 -13.21 4.70 -3.44
CA LYS A 139 -14.42 3.92 -3.15
C LYS A 139 -14.29 2.46 -3.59
N ARG A 140 -13.80 2.20 -4.81
CA ARG A 140 -13.56 0.82 -5.29
C ARG A 140 -12.48 0.10 -4.49
N ARG A 141 -11.34 0.76 -4.27
CA ARG A 141 -10.25 0.23 -3.45
C ARG A 141 -10.73 -0.19 -2.08
N PHE A 142 -11.45 0.69 -1.37
CA PHE A 142 -11.98 0.38 -0.04
C PHE A 142 -13.04 -0.72 -0.06
N ALA A 143 -13.86 -0.81 -1.11
CA ALA A 143 -14.81 -1.91 -1.26
C ALA A 143 -14.11 -3.27 -1.32
N TRP A 144 -12.96 -3.37 -1.99
CA TRP A 144 -12.15 -4.59 -2.01
C TRP A 144 -11.39 -4.80 -0.70
N ALA A 145 -10.75 -3.76 -0.17
CA ALA A 145 -10.01 -3.85 1.09
C ALA A 145 -10.91 -4.36 2.23
N LYS A 146 -12.15 -3.88 2.32
CA LYS A 146 -13.14 -4.38 3.30
C LYS A 146 -13.46 -5.88 3.16
N LYS A 147 -13.40 -6.42 1.94
CA LYS A 147 -13.68 -7.84 1.67
C LYS A 147 -12.47 -8.73 1.96
N GLU A 148 -11.26 -8.24 1.65
CA GLU A 148 -10.06 -9.07 1.58
C GLU A 148 -9.06 -8.82 2.72
N CYS A 149 -8.93 -7.57 3.18
CA CYS A 149 -8.00 -7.23 4.25
C CYS A 149 -8.53 -7.72 5.59
N LYS A 150 -7.66 -8.38 6.34
CA LYS A 150 -7.92 -8.85 7.70
C LYS A 150 -7.58 -7.81 8.75
N HIS A 151 -6.77 -6.81 8.40
CA HIS A 151 -6.37 -5.75 9.30
C HIS A 151 -6.18 -4.42 8.58
N PHE A 152 -6.49 -3.34 9.29
CA PHE A 152 -6.37 -1.98 8.79
C PHE A 152 -5.42 -1.19 9.68
N LEU A 153 -4.48 -0.49 9.06
CA LEU A 153 -3.62 0.49 9.71
C LEU A 153 -4.17 1.88 9.43
N CYS A 154 -4.15 2.75 10.42
CA CYS A 154 -4.49 4.16 10.28
C CYS A 154 -3.29 4.98 10.74
N ASP A 155 -2.91 6.00 9.99
CA ASP A 155 -1.78 6.88 10.34
C ASP A 155 -2.10 7.89 11.45
N SER A 156 -3.38 8.01 11.83
CA SER A 156 -3.82 8.87 12.92
C SER A 156 -5.09 8.36 13.61
N GLN A 157 -5.36 8.89 14.81
CA GLN A 157 -6.62 8.63 15.52
C GLN A 157 -7.83 9.21 14.76
N ALA A 158 -7.67 10.35 14.07
CA ALA A 158 -8.73 10.93 13.25
C ALA A 158 -9.10 9.99 12.10
N THR A 159 -8.11 9.47 11.38
CA THR A 159 -8.29 8.49 10.31
C THR A 159 -8.95 7.21 10.83
N ALA A 160 -8.60 6.73 12.04
CA ALA A 160 -9.23 5.57 12.65
C ALA A 160 -10.72 5.81 13.00
N ASN A 161 -11.06 7.01 13.50
CA ASN A 161 -12.45 7.39 13.78
C ASN A 161 -13.27 7.44 12.49
N ASP A 162 -12.71 8.03 11.44
CA ASP A 162 -13.34 8.12 10.13
C ASP A 162 -13.50 6.74 9.47
N ALA A 163 -12.53 5.85 9.62
CA ALA A 163 -12.63 4.46 9.15
C ALA A 163 -13.81 3.74 9.81
N LYS A 164 -14.04 3.98 11.09
CA LYS A 164 -15.19 3.43 11.82
C LYS A 164 -16.49 4.05 11.33
N GLU A 165 -16.58 5.38 11.26
CA GLU A 165 -17.80 6.11 10.88
C GLU A 165 -18.22 5.85 9.44
N LEU A 166 -17.28 5.97 8.49
CA LEU A 166 -17.59 5.98 7.05
C LEU A 166 -17.51 4.59 6.42
N LEU A 167 -16.67 3.70 6.95
CA LEU A 167 -16.47 2.36 6.40
C LEU A 167 -16.92 1.24 7.33
N GLY A 168 -17.31 1.52 8.58
CA GLY A 168 -17.68 0.47 9.55
C GLY A 168 -16.51 -0.43 9.95
N ILE A 169 -15.27 0.09 9.91
CA ILE A 169 -14.08 -0.66 10.30
C ILE A 169 -13.87 -0.46 11.81
N ASP A 170 -14.39 -1.38 12.62
CA ASP A 170 -14.33 -1.28 14.09
C ASP A 170 -12.96 -1.57 14.70
N LYS A 171 -12.10 -2.29 13.98
CA LYS A 171 -10.77 -2.69 14.43
C LYS A 171 -9.72 -2.22 13.44
N SER A 172 -8.98 -1.19 13.83
CA SER A 172 -7.77 -0.71 13.16
C SER A 172 -6.65 -0.52 14.19
N THR A 173 -5.41 -0.50 13.72
CA THR A 173 -4.25 -0.14 14.56
C THR A 173 -3.72 1.21 14.10
N ILE A 174 -3.49 2.10 15.06
CA ILE A 174 -2.89 3.40 14.78
C ILE A 174 -1.37 3.22 14.69
N VAL A 175 -0.79 3.59 13.56
CA VAL A 175 0.64 3.55 13.29
C VAL A 175 1.04 4.92 12.75
N TYR A 176 1.48 5.81 13.65
CA TYR A 176 1.84 7.17 13.29
C TYR A 176 3.02 7.23 12.29
N PRO A 177 3.04 8.21 11.38
CA PRO A 177 4.19 8.46 10.52
C PRO A 177 5.44 8.73 11.35
N GLY A 178 6.52 7.99 11.08
CA GLY A 178 7.83 8.28 11.63
C GLY A 178 8.48 9.45 10.90
N ILE A 179 9.08 10.37 11.65
CA ILE A 179 9.97 11.41 11.13
C ILE A 179 11.42 11.03 11.43
N ASN A 180 12.26 11.04 10.39
CA ASN A 180 13.70 11.03 10.54
C ASN A 180 14.13 12.49 10.65
N LEU A 181 14.43 12.94 11.89
CA LEU A 181 14.93 14.28 12.20
C LEU A 181 16.46 14.35 11.99
#